data_AF-A0A357CJG8-F1
#
_entry.id   AF-A0A357CJG8-F1
#
_cell.length_a   1.000
_cell.length_b   1.000
_cell.length_c   1.000
_cell.angle_alpha   90.00
_cell.angle_beta   90.00
_cell.angle_gamma   90.00
#
_symmetry.space_group_name_H-M   'P 1'
#
loop_
_entity.id
_entity.type
_entity.pdbx_description
1 polymer ?
#
loop_
_entity_poly.entity_id
_entity_poly.type
_entity_poly.pdbx_seq_one_letter_code
_entity_poly.pdbx_strand_id
1 'polypeptide(L)'
;MRFSFAAETVEELDTRYAMEFQVFNLFSVAVFTIEYVLRVWSAVDIPMLSRLPPWRARLRFALRPIMLIDLLAFLPWYLHFMFPLDLRILSVFRLFRLLKLVRYSPVLQTLGRVLADEYRVLLGALLVILVLLLFASTAMYMLERGAQPDKFGSIPVAAW
;
A
#
# COMPACT_ATOMS: atom_id res chain seq x y z
N MET A 1 -12.76 0.84 9.97
CA MET A 1 -11.59 1.18 9.12
C MET A 1 -11.21 0.11 8.08
N ARG A 2 -12.10 -0.82 7.67
CA ARG A 2 -11.77 -1.86 6.66
C ARG A 2 -12.79 -2.11 5.55
N PHE A 3 -13.91 -1.39 5.51
CA PHE A 3 -15.02 -1.75 4.60
C PHE A 3 -15.29 -0.75 3.47
N SER A 4 -14.71 0.45 3.48
CA SER A 4 -15.09 1.52 2.54
C SER A 4 -14.69 1.28 1.08
N PHE A 5 -13.70 0.43 0.80
CA PHE A 5 -13.26 0.14 -0.58
C PHE A 5 -13.92 -1.12 -1.15
N ALA A 6 -14.19 -2.12 -0.31
CA ALA A 6 -14.91 -3.34 -0.72
C ALA A 6 -16.43 -3.12 -0.82
N ALA A 7 -16.97 -2.15 -0.08
CA ALA A 7 -18.38 -1.76 -0.19
C ALA A 7 -18.69 -0.93 -1.44
N GLU A 8 -17.68 -0.27 -2.04
CA GLU A 8 -17.81 0.48 -3.31
C GLU A 8 -18.10 -0.46 -4.51
N THR A 9 -17.75 -1.75 -4.41
CA THR A 9 -18.07 -2.77 -5.43
C THR A 9 -19.49 -3.34 -5.33
N VAL A 10 -20.25 -2.95 -4.30
CA VAL A 10 -21.65 -3.37 -4.12
C VAL A 10 -22.53 -2.12 -4.25
N GLU A 11 -23.09 -1.90 -5.44
CA GLU A 11 -23.93 -0.72 -5.80
C GLU A 11 -25.04 -0.41 -4.77
N GLU A 12 -25.54 -1.41 -4.03
CA GLU A 12 -26.63 -1.23 -3.05
C GLU A 12 -26.24 -0.48 -1.77
N LEU A 13 -24.94 -0.42 -1.41
CA LEU A 13 -24.48 0.25 -0.18
C LEU A 13 -24.13 1.73 -0.40
N ASP A 14 -23.73 2.10 -1.61
CA ASP A 14 -23.33 3.47 -1.94
C ASP A 14 -24.53 4.42 -1.87
N THR A 15 -25.68 4.04 -2.41
CA THR A 15 -26.88 4.89 -2.41
C THR A 15 -27.49 5.14 -1.02
N ARG A 16 -27.25 4.23 -0.06
CA ARG A 16 -27.85 4.33 1.29
C ARG A 16 -26.97 5.04 2.30
N TYR A 17 -25.64 4.97 2.15
CA TYR A 17 -24.67 5.53 3.10
C TYR A 17 -23.67 6.52 2.46
N ALA A 18 -23.91 6.98 1.24
CA ALA A 18 -23.04 7.93 0.54
C ALA A 18 -22.71 9.16 1.40
N MET A 19 -23.68 9.71 2.12
CA MET A 19 -23.48 10.93 2.92
C MET A 19 -22.55 10.67 4.11
N GLU A 20 -22.74 9.57 4.82
CA GLU A 20 -21.90 9.16 5.94
C GLU A 20 -20.47 8.87 5.50
N PHE A 21 -20.30 8.20 4.35
CA PHE A 21 -18.98 7.95 3.77
C PHE A 21 -18.28 9.25 3.33
N GLN A 22 -19.02 10.19 2.74
CA GLN A 22 -18.48 11.49 2.33
C GLN A 22 -18.06 12.33 3.53
N VAL A 23 -18.91 12.45 4.56
CA VAL A 23 -18.59 13.19 5.80
C VAL A 23 -17.38 12.57 6.50
N PHE A 24 -17.34 11.24 6.61
CA PHE A 24 -16.20 10.54 7.20
C PHE A 24 -14.91 10.75 6.40
N ASN A 25 -14.98 10.72 5.07
CA ASN A 25 -13.83 10.94 4.21
C ASN A 25 -13.31 12.38 4.34
N LEU A 26 -14.21 13.37 4.33
CA LEU A 26 -13.85 14.78 4.54
C LEU A 26 -13.20 15.01 5.90
N PHE A 27 -13.79 14.46 6.97
CA PHE A 27 -13.22 14.52 8.33
C PHE A 27 -11.81 13.90 8.37
N SER A 28 -11.64 12.71 7.79
CA SER A 28 -10.36 12.02 7.76
C SER A 28 -9.29 12.80 6.98
N VAL A 29 -9.66 13.37 5.83
CA VAL A 29 -8.76 14.22 5.03
C VAL A 29 -8.35 15.46 5.81
N ALA A 30 -9.29 16.12 6.50
CA ALA A 30 -9.00 17.28 7.32
C ALA A 30 -8.02 16.94 8.46
N VAL A 31 -8.29 15.89 9.23
CA VAL A 31 -7.43 15.44 10.34
C VAL A 31 -6.02 15.10 9.83
N PHE A 32 -5.90 14.34 8.73
CA PHE A 32 -4.60 13.97 8.17
C PHE A 32 -3.84 15.15 7.57
N THR A 33 -4.54 16.11 6.96
CA THR A 33 -3.93 17.34 6.47
C THR A 33 -3.35 18.15 7.64
N ILE A 34 -4.13 18.36 8.69
CA ILE A 34 -3.70 19.10 9.89
C ILE A 34 -2.50 18.40 10.54
N GLU A 35 -2.58 17.08 10.75
CA GLU A 35 -1.48 16.29 11.30
C GLU A 35 -0.19 16.42 10.46
N TYR A 36 -0.31 16.36 9.13
CA TYR A 36 0.83 16.52 8.22
C TYR A 36 1.46 17.92 8.33
N VAL A 37 0.64 18.97 8.29
CA VAL A 37 1.12 20.36 8.40
C VAL A 37 1.81 20.59 9.75
N LEU A 38 1.21 20.14 10.85
CA LEU A 38 1.80 20.27 12.19
C LEU A 38 3.16 19.54 12.28
N ARG A 39 3.27 18.34 11.70
CA ARG A 39 4.54 17.60 11.64
C ARG A 39 5.62 18.31 10.83
N VAL A 40 5.26 18.88 9.67
CA VAL A 40 6.20 19.65 8.86
C VAL A 40 6.59 20.94 9.58
N TRP A 41 5.66 21.58 10.28
CA TRP A 41 5.92 22.80 11.04
C TRP A 41 6.91 22.58 12.18
N SER A 42 6.71 21.52 12.99
CA SER A 42 7.60 21.15 14.11
C SER A 42 8.92 20.50 13.68
N ALA A 43 9.12 20.24 12.39
CA ALA A 43 10.34 19.62 11.87
C ALA A 43 11.61 20.46 12.10
N VAL A 44 11.47 21.76 12.35
CA VAL A 44 12.58 22.69 12.60
C VAL A 44 13.25 22.43 13.97
N ASP A 45 12.50 21.87 14.92
CA ASP A 45 12.99 21.59 16.28
C ASP A 45 13.78 20.26 16.37
N ILE A 46 13.83 19.49 15.29
CA ILE A 46 14.54 18.20 15.26
C ILE A 46 16.06 18.48 15.27
N PRO A 47 16.83 17.95 16.24
CA PRO A 47 18.27 18.24 16.38
C PRO A 47 19.12 17.94 15.12
N MET A 48 18.70 16.97 14.30
CA MET A 48 19.37 16.62 13.05
C MET A 48 19.08 17.60 11.89
N LEU A 49 17.98 18.37 11.96
CA LEU A 49 17.59 19.34 10.93
C LEU A 49 17.72 20.80 11.39
N SER A 50 17.90 21.05 12.69
CA SER A 50 18.03 22.38 13.28
C SER A 50 19.24 23.18 12.77
N ARG A 51 20.23 22.51 12.17
CA ARG A 51 21.41 23.14 11.52
C ARG A 51 21.13 23.71 10.13
N LEU A 52 19.96 23.42 9.54
CA LEU A 52 19.56 23.91 8.22
C LEU A 52 18.67 25.16 8.36
N PRO A 53 18.61 26.03 7.35
CA PRO A 53 17.61 27.10 7.35
C PRO A 53 16.19 26.47 7.40
N PRO A 54 15.22 27.09 8.11
CA PRO A 54 13.93 26.48 8.41
C PRO A 54 13.18 25.93 7.18
N TRP A 55 13.27 26.60 6.03
CA TRP A 55 12.62 26.15 4.79
C TRP A 55 13.27 24.88 4.21
N ARG A 56 14.61 24.73 4.30
CA ARG A 56 15.31 23.51 3.87
C ARG A 56 15.06 22.36 4.84
N ALA A 57 14.96 22.64 6.13
CA ALA A 57 14.59 21.65 7.13
C ALA A 57 13.21 21.05 6.84
N ARG A 58 12.21 21.91 6.60
CA ARG A 58 10.84 21.51 6.23
C ARG A 58 10.80 20.70 4.93
N LEU A 59 11.47 21.17 3.88
CA LEU A 59 11.50 20.46 2.59
C LEU A 59 12.17 19.09 2.70
N ARG A 60 13.33 19.02 3.37
CA ARG A 60 14.04 17.75 3.58
C ARG A 60 13.22 16.77 4.42
N PHE A 61 12.47 17.28 5.40
CA PHE A 61 11.58 16.47 6.20
C PHE A 61 10.37 15.95 5.39
N ALA A 62 9.72 16.83 4.62
CA ALA A 62 8.59 16.48 3.76
C ALA A 62 8.95 15.43 2.68
N LEU A 63 10.18 15.45 2.18
CA LEU A 63 10.69 14.48 1.20
C LEU A 63 11.14 13.13 1.81
N ARG A 64 11.05 12.95 3.14
CA ARG A 64 11.34 11.64 3.74
C ARG A 64 10.28 10.61 3.29
N PRO A 65 10.65 9.35 3.01
CA PRO A 65 9.71 8.33 2.54
C PRO A 65 8.45 8.21 3.41
N ILE A 66 8.61 8.32 4.73
CA ILE A 66 7.48 8.26 5.67
C ILE A 66 6.52 9.46 5.55
N MET A 67 7.05 10.65 5.26
CA MET A 67 6.25 11.86 5.06
C MET A 67 5.60 11.86 3.66
N LEU A 68 6.25 11.26 2.66
CA LEU A 68 5.63 11.05 1.36
C LEU A 68 4.41 10.12 1.45
N ILE A 69 4.49 9.05 2.26
CA ILE A 69 3.33 8.17 2.51
C ILE A 69 2.19 8.95 3.19
N ASP A 70 2.52 9.78 4.20
CA ASP A 70 1.52 10.62 4.87
C ASP A 70 0.86 11.62 3.91
N LEU A 71 1.63 12.21 2.99
CA LEU A 71 1.13 13.10 1.93
C LEU A 71 0.19 12.36 0.97
N LEU A 72 0.63 11.21 0.44
CA LEU A 72 -0.15 10.39 -0.50
C LEU A 72 -1.45 9.86 0.11
N ALA A 73 -1.59 9.79 1.44
CA ALA A 73 -2.79 9.31 2.10
C ALA A 73 -4.01 10.25 1.94
N PHE A 74 -3.79 11.56 1.81
CA PHE A 74 -4.85 12.56 1.67
C PHE A 74 -4.81 13.33 0.34
N LEU A 75 -3.65 13.38 -0.33
CA LEU A 75 -3.45 14.05 -1.61
C LEU A 75 -4.48 13.69 -2.70
N PRO A 76 -4.97 12.42 -2.83
CA PRO A 76 -5.91 12.05 -3.89
C PRO A 76 -7.22 12.84 -3.84
N TRP A 77 -7.67 13.22 -2.63
CA TRP A 77 -8.88 14.03 -2.47
C TRP A 77 -8.67 15.44 -3.07
N TYR A 78 -7.51 16.05 -2.83
CA TYR A 78 -7.16 17.34 -3.40
C TYR A 78 -6.93 17.28 -4.92
N LEU A 79 -6.30 16.20 -5.41
CA LEU A 79 -6.08 16.00 -6.85
C LEU A 79 -7.40 15.82 -7.61
N HIS A 80 -8.36 15.10 -7.03
CA HIS A 80 -9.70 14.97 -7.60
C HIS A 80 -10.41 16.33 -7.72
N PHE A 81 -10.24 17.21 -6.74
CA PHE A 81 -10.84 18.54 -6.76
C PHE A 81 -10.18 19.48 -7.78
N MET A 82 -8.86 19.39 -7.96
CA MET A 82 -8.09 20.31 -8.83
C MET A 82 -8.03 19.87 -10.29
N PHE A 83 -8.09 18.56 -10.57
CA PHE A 83 -7.94 18.00 -11.91
C PHE A 83 -9.02 16.95 -12.20
N PRO A 84 -9.61 16.94 -13.41
CA PRO A 84 -10.54 15.90 -13.85
C PRO A 84 -9.77 14.62 -14.23
N LEU A 85 -8.98 14.07 -13.30
CA LEU A 85 -8.22 12.84 -13.49
C LEU A 85 -9.14 11.62 -13.39
N ASP A 86 -8.76 10.56 -14.09
CA ASP A 86 -9.47 9.28 -14.01
C ASP A 86 -9.53 8.79 -12.55
N LEU A 87 -10.76 8.57 -12.09
CA LEU A 87 -11.08 8.10 -10.74
C LEU A 87 -10.35 6.80 -10.42
N ARG A 88 -10.09 5.95 -11.41
CA ARG A 88 -9.42 4.64 -11.23
C ARG A 88 -8.02 4.79 -10.67
N ILE A 89 -7.24 5.74 -11.20
CA ILE A 89 -5.87 5.99 -10.76
C ILE A 89 -5.87 6.58 -9.35
N LEU A 90 -6.77 7.54 -9.09
CA LEU A 90 -6.92 8.17 -7.77
C LEU A 90 -7.37 7.19 -6.69
N SER A 91 -8.17 6.18 -7.04
CA SER A 91 -8.62 5.13 -6.13
C SER A 91 -7.47 4.27 -5.59
N VAL A 92 -6.46 3.97 -6.41
CA VAL A 92 -5.25 3.26 -5.96
C VAL A 92 -4.53 4.08 -4.90
N PHE A 93 -4.44 5.41 -5.09
CA PHE A 93 -3.77 6.24 -4.11
C PHE A 93 -4.50 6.31 -2.76
N ARG A 94 -5.81 6.10 -2.73
CA ARG A 94 -6.53 6.00 -1.44
C ARG A 94 -6.00 4.87 -0.58
N LEU A 95 -5.47 3.79 -1.17
CA LEU A 95 -4.88 2.66 -0.43
C LEU A 95 -3.61 3.06 0.35
N PHE A 96 -2.90 4.13 -0.02
CA PHE A 96 -1.75 4.62 0.76
C PHE A 96 -2.16 5.04 2.19
N ARG A 97 -3.42 5.40 2.43
CA ARG A 97 -3.92 5.64 3.80
C ARG A 97 -3.86 4.38 4.68
N LEU A 98 -3.88 3.19 4.09
CA LEU A 98 -3.67 1.93 4.81
C LEU A 98 -2.21 1.75 5.23
N LEU A 99 -1.26 2.26 4.45
CA LEU A 99 0.15 2.24 4.85
C LEU A 99 0.39 3.12 6.09
N LYS A 100 -0.41 4.18 6.26
CA LYS A 100 -0.39 4.97 7.49
C LYS A 100 -0.71 4.09 8.71
N LEU A 101 -1.63 3.12 8.61
CA LEU A 101 -1.93 2.17 9.70
C LEU A 101 -0.75 1.28 10.10
N VAL A 102 0.10 0.93 9.15
CA VAL A 102 1.33 0.14 9.41
C VAL A 102 2.20 0.85 10.45
N ARG A 103 2.22 2.19 10.43
CA ARG A 103 2.97 3.00 11.38
C ARG A 103 2.34 3.06 12.77
N TYR A 104 1.01 3.01 12.91
CA TYR A 104 0.38 3.09 14.24
C TYR A 104 0.12 1.70 14.85
N SER A 105 0.32 0.62 14.08
CA SER A 105 0.16 -0.75 14.55
C SER A 105 1.51 -1.32 15.03
N PRO A 106 1.71 -1.54 16.34
CA PRO A 106 2.92 -2.17 16.85
C PRO A 106 3.17 -3.56 16.24
N VAL A 107 2.10 -4.30 15.97
CA VAL A 107 2.15 -5.64 15.34
C VAL A 107 2.78 -5.55 13.94
N LEU A 108 2.28 -4.64 13.11
CA LEU A 108 2.78 -4.48 11.74
C LEU A 108 4.22 -3.96 11.72
N GLN A 109 4.60 -3.10 12.67
CA GLN A 109 6.00 -2.69 12.83
C GLN A 109 6.92 -3.85 13.25
N THR A 110 6.47 -4.72 14.13
CA THR A 110 7.24 -5.90 14.56
C THR A 110 7.38 -6.89 13.40
N LEU A 111 6.31 -7.16 12.65
CA LEU A 111 6.38 -7.97 11.43
C LEU A 111 7.35 -7.37 10.42
N GLY A 112 7.29 -6.06 10.18
CA GLY A 112 8.22 -5.37 9.28
C GLY A 112 9.68 -5.53 9.70
N ARG A 113 9.97 -5.48 11.02
CA ARG A 113 11.31 -5.73 11.57
C ARG A 113 11.76 -7.16 11.36
N VAL A 114 10.94 -8.14 11.73
CA VAL A 114 11.26 -9.57 11.54
C VAL A 114 11.53 -9.88 10.06
N LEU A 115 10.71 -9.35 9.15
CA LEU A 115 10.95 -9.50 7.71
C LEU A 115 12.27 -8.87 7.28
N ALA A 116 12.61 -7.69 7.79
CA ALA A 116 13.87 -7.00 7.46
C ALA A 116 15.10 -7.71 8.04
N ASP A 117 14.96 -8.39 9.17
CA ASP A 117 16.04 -9.16 9.80
C ASP A 117 16.23 -10.52 9.09
N GLU A 118 15.12 -11.17 8.71
CA GLU A 118 15.12 -12.53 8.15
C GLU A 118 15.01 -12.58 6.61
N TYR A 119 15.06 -11.43 5.90
CA TYR A 119 14.80 -11.39 4.46
C TYR A 119 15.69 -12.32 3.65
N ARG A 120 16.94 -12.56 4.08
CA ARG A 120 17.87 -13.47 3.40
C ARG A 120 17.42 -14.91 3.48
N VAL A 121 16.95 -15.34 4.66
CA VAL A 121 16.43 -16.69 4.88
C VAL A 121 15.13 -16.88 4.10
N LEU A 122 14.24 -15.88 4.15
CA LEU A 122 12.98 -15.90 3.39
C LEU A 122 13.22 -15.97 1.87
N LEU A 123 14.17 -15.19 1.35
CA LEU A 123 14.54 -15.24 -0.07
C LEU A 123 15.15 -16.61 -0.45
N GLY A 124 15.98 -17.19 0.41
CA GLY A 124 16.52 -18.54 0.20
C GLY A 124 15.42 -19.60 0.14
N ALA A 125 14.50 -19.58 1.11
CA ALA A 125 13.36 -20.49 1.14
C ALA A 125 12.45 -20.32 -0.09
N LEU A 126 12.16 -19.07 -0.47
CA LEU A 126 11.38 -18.75 -1.66
C LEU A 126 12.04 -19.30 -2.93
N LEU A 127 13.36 -19.16 -3.06
CA LEU A 127 14.11 -19.68 -4.21
C LEU A 127 14.02 -21.21 -4.28
N VAL A 128 14.19 -21.91 -3.15
CA VAL A 128 14.04 -23.38 -3.10
C VAL A 128 12.63 -23.80 -3.50
N ILE A 129 11.60 -23.13 -2.98
CA ILE A 129 10.19 -23.41 -3.32
C ILE A 129 9.95 -23.20 -4.81
N LEU A 130 10.45 -22.10 -5.40
CA LEU A 130 10.30 -21.82 -6.82
C LEU A 130 10.98 -22.89 -7.70
N VAL A 131 12.19 -23.32 -7.33
CA VAL A 131 12.90 -24.39 -8.04
C VAL A 131 12.12 -25.70 -7.96
N LEU A 132 11.65 -26.09 -6.78
CA LEU A 132 10.84 -27.30 -6.60
C LEU A 132 9.51 -27.23 -7.38
N LEU A 133 8.84 -26.08 -7.37
CA LEU A 133 7.61 -25.86 -8.14
C LEU A 133 7.86 -26.00 -9.64
N LEU A 134 8.98 -25.47 -10.16
CA LEU A 134 9.36 -25.63 -11.57
C LEU A 134 9.66 -27.09 -11.94
N PHE A 135 10.37 -27.81 -11.08
CA PHE A 135 10.61 -29.25 -11.30
C PHE A 135 9.30 -30.05 -11.28
N ALA A 136 8.44 -29.82 -10.29
CA ALA A 136 7.17 -30.52 -10.15
C ALA A 136 6.22 -30.23 -11.32
N SER A 137 6.07 -28.96 -11.71
CA SER A 137 5.23 -28.56 -12.84
C SER A 137 5.77 -29.11 -14.17
N THR A 138 7.08 -29.16 -14.37
CA THR A 138 7.69 -29.78 -15.56
C THR A 138 7.45 -31.30 -15.58
N ALA A 139 7.59 -31.98 -14.44
CA ALA A 139 7.31 -33.41 -14.34
C ALA A 139 5.84 -33.72 -14.64
N MET A 140 4.90 -32.99 -14.03
CA MET A 140 3.47 -33.14 -14.29
C MET A 140 3.12 -32.84 -15.74
N TYR A 141 3.70 -31.78 -16.32
CA TYR A 141 3.57 -31.49 -17.75
C TYR A 141 4.04 -32.67 -18.61
N MET A 142 5.21 -33.26 -18.33
CA MET A 142 5.71 -34.37 -19.14
C MET A 142 4.88 -35.65 -19.01
N LEU A 143 4.34 -35.93 -17.82
CA LEU A 143 3.58 -37.15 -17.54
C LEU A 143 2.12 -37.06 -18.01
N GLU A 144 1.46 -35.93 -17.75
CA GLU A 144 0.01 -35.81 -17.87
C GLU A 144 -0.45 -35.00 -19.09
N ARG A 145 0.44 -34.34 -19.84
CA ARG A 145 0.05 -33.56 -21.04
C ARG A 145 -0.74 -34.36 -22.07
N GLY A 146 -0.51 -35.67 -22.16
CA GLY A 146 -1.21 -36.55 -23.09
C GLY A 146 -2.60 -36.97 -22.62
N ALA A 147 -2.81 -37.08 -21.30
CA ALA A 147 -4.07 -37.52 -20.71
C ALA A 147 -4.99 -36.34 -20.34
N GLN A 148 -4.42 -35.21 -19.93
CA GLN A 148 -5.13 -34.03 -19.45
C GLN A 148 -4.52 -32.74 -20.04
N PRO A 149 -4.60 -32.54 -21.38
CA PRO A 149 -4.02 -31.38 -22.04
C PRO A 149 -4.63 -30.04 -21.57
N ASP A 150 -5.88 -30.03 -21.12
CA ASP A 150 -6.54 -28.81 -20.62
C ASP A 150 -5.95 -28.32 -19.28
N LYS A 151 -5.41 -29.23 -18.46
CA LYS A 151 -4.84 -28.92 -17.14
C LYS A 151 -3.31 -28.87 -17.13
N PHE A 152 -2.66 -29.65 -17.98
CA PHE A 152 -1.19 -29.73 -18.07
C PHE A 152 -0.69 -29.38 -19.47
N GLY A 153 -1.36 -28.44 -20.15
CA GLY A 153 -1.00 -28.01 -21.51
C GLY A 153 0.25 -27.12 -21.58
N SER A 154 0.70 -26.56 -20.45
CA SER A 154 1.95 -25.81 -20.35
C SER A 154 2.51 -25.83 -18.93
N ILE A 155 3.80 -25.57 -18.77
CA ILE A 155 4.48 -25.56 -17.45
C ILE A 155 3.88 -24.51 -16.50
N PRO A 156 3.58 -23.25 -16.90
CA PRO A 156 2.95 -22.29 -15.99
C PRO A 156 1.55 -22.71 -15.54
N VAL A 157 0.78 -23.35 -16.42
CA VAL A 157 -0.56 -23.86 -16.07
C VAL A 157 -0.45 -25.07 -15.15
N ALA A 158 0.57 -25.92 -15.33
CA ALA A 158 0.86 -27.04 -14.43
C ALA A 158 1.39 -26.60 -13.05
N ALA A 159 1.87 -25.36 -12.91
CA ALA A 159 2.34 -24.77 -11.66
C ALA A 159 1.23 -24.05 -10.87
N TRP A 160 0.06 -23.81 -11.49
CA TRP A 160 -1.10 -23.13 -10.92
C TRP A 160 -2.02 -24.12 -10.18
#